data_AF-A0A535SGF8-F1
#
_entry.id   AF-A0A535SGF8-F1
#
_cell.length_a   1.000
_cell.length_b   1.000
_cell.length_c   1.000
_cell.angle_alpha   90.00
_cell.angle_beta   90.00
_cell.angle_gamma   90.00
#
_symmetry.space_group_name_H-M   'P 1'
#
loop_
_entity.id
_entity.type
_entity.pdbx_description
1 polymer ?
#
loop_
_entity_poly.entity_id
_entity_poly.type
_entity_poly.pdbx_seq_one_letter_code
_entity_poly.pdbx_strand_id
1 'polypeptide(L)'
;FNRFLLEYDDRRSGGFEPLRHVPHDRFVVLGLVTTKKPQLERGDELDARIDEASRFFPRERLALSPQCGFASTMAGNRISEDDQRSKLELVAATARRAWGSPAAATTR
;
A
#
# COMPACT_ATOMS: atom_id res chain seq x y z
N PHE A 1 11.00 11.22 -12.27
CA PHE A 1 10.74 9.93 -11.60
C PHE A 1 9.43 9.35 -12.11
N ASN A 2 9.29 8.01 -12.22
CA ASN A 2 8.10 7.36 -12.80
C ASN A 2 7.07 6.90 -11.77
N ARG A 3 7.40 6.97 -10.48
CA ARG A 3 6.58 6.48 -9.38
C ARG A 3 6.60 7.48 -8.23
N PHE A 4 5.45 7.68 -7.60
CA PHE A 4 5.32 8.37 -6.33
C PHE A 4 4.99 7.35 -5.24
N LEU A 5 5.74 7.35 -4.14
CA LEU A 5 5.44 6.56 -2.95
C LEU A 5 4.88 7.53 -1.91
N LEU A 6 3.62 7.36 -1.55
CA LEU A 6 2.87 8.34 -0.76
C LEU A 6 2.36 7.70 0.53
N GLU A 7 2.63 8.34 1.68
CA GLU A 7 2.15 7.88 2.99
C GLU A 7 0.65 8.15 3.14
N TYR A 8 -0.11 7.12 3.51
CA TYR A 8 -1.58 7.16 3.68
C TYR A 8 -2.05 6.19 4.79
N ASP A 9 -1.19 5.85 5.75
CA ASP A 9 -1.48 4.88 6.81
C ASP A 9 -2.39 5.46 7.91
N ASP A 10 -2.41 6.78 8.08
CA ASP A 10 -3.24 7.46 9.08
C ASP A 10 -4.05 8.65 8.53
N ARG A 11 -5.00 9.13 9.35
CA ARG A 11 -5.93 10.22 9.01
C ARG A 11 -5.23 11.56 8.73
N ARG A 12 -4.01 11.76 9.22
CA ARG A 12 -3.27 13.02 9.01
C ARG A 12 -2.82 13.17 7.55
N SER A 13 -2.78 12.06 6.82
CA SER A 13 -2.43 12.02 5.39
C SER A 13 -3.51 12.61 4.48
N GLY A 14 -4.72 12.86 5.01
CA GLY A 14 -5.86 13.31 4.22
C GLY A 14 -6.46 12.22 3.34
N GLY A 15 -7.27 12.64 2.37
CA GLY A 15 -7.93 11.77 1.40
C GLY A 15 -7.17 11.62 0.07
N PHE A 16 -7.77 10.88 -0.87
CA PHE A 16 -7.18 10.57 -2.17
C PHE A 16 -7.54 11.57 -3.27
N GLU A 17 -8.33 12.60 -2.97
CA GLU A 17 -8.74 13.64 -3.92
C GLU A 17 -7.56 14.29 -4.68
N PRO A 18 -6.39 14.54 -4.05
CA PRO A 18 -5.24 15.11 -4.75
C PRO A 18 -4.65 14.22 -5.85
N LEU A 19 -4.94 12.90 -5.85
CA LEU A 19 -4.40 11.98 -6.87
C LEU A 19 -4.86 12.34 -8.29
N ARG A 20 -5.97 13.06 -8.45
CA ARG A 20 -6.45 13.59 -9.75
C ARG A 20 -5.46 14.53 -10.44
N HIS A 21 -4.49 15.06 -9.69
CA HIS A 21 -3.47 15.98 -10.18
C HIS A 21 -2.15 15.26 -10.52
N VAL A 22 -2.03 13.96 -10.25
CA VAL A 22 -0.85 13.17 -10.62
C VAL A 22 -0.81 13.02 -12.14
N PRO A 23 0.32 13.30 -12.81
CA PRO A 23 0.44 13.09 -14.25
C PRO A 23 0.12 11.64 -14.63
N HIS A 24 -0.67 11.47 -15.69
CA HIS A 24 -1.18 10.15 -16.07
C HIS A 24 -0.06 9.16 -16.42
N ASP A 25 1.12 9.61 -16.84
CA ASP A 25 2.27 8.75 -17.18
C ASP A 25 3.00 8.15 -15.95
N ARG A 26 2.46 8.35 -14.73
CA ARG A 26 3.07 7.90 -13.47
C ARG A 26 2.28 6.77 -12.83
N PHE A 27 2.98 6.04 -11.95
CA PHE A 27 2.36 5.14 -10.99
C PHE A 27 2.32 5.79 -9.60
N VAL A 28 1.28 5.45 -8.83
CA VAL A 28 1.15 5.83 -7.42
C VAL A 28 1.21 4.57 -6.57
N VAL A 29 2.13 4.56 -5.60
CA VAL A 29 2.24 3.51 -4.60
C VAL A 29 1.62 4.04 -3.31
N LEU A 30 0.54 3.41 -2.89
CA LEU A 30 -0.22 3.75 -1.69
C LEU A 30 0.47 3.11 -0.48
N GLY A 31 1.07 3.94 0.36
CA GLY A 31 1.66 3.54 1.63
C GLY A 31 0.61 3.40 2.72
N LEU A 32 -0.16 2.30 2.70
CA LEU A 32 -1.32 2.09 3.59
C LEU A 32 -1.00 1.28 4.85
N VAL A 33 0.13 0.57 4.86
CA VAL A 33 0.54 -0.29 5.99
C VAL A 33 1.55 0.46 6.85
N THR A 34 1.23 0.72 8.12
CA THR A 34 2.10 1.49 9.01
C THR A 34 3.35 0.71 9.38
N THR A 35 4.49 1.38 9.40
CA THR A 35 5.76 0.84 9.91
C THR A 35 6.08 1.35 11.32
N LYS A 36 5.23 2.21 11.87
CA LYS A 36 5.41 2.88 13.18
C LYS A 36 4.86 2.07 14.35
N LYS A 37 3.94 1.12 14.10
CA LYS A 37 3.18 0.38 15.14
C LYS A 37 3.17 -1.12 14.83
N PRO A 38 3.18 -1.99 15.86
CA PRO A 38 3.19 -3.44 15.67
C PRO A 38 1.82 -3.97 15.19
N GLN A 39 0.72 -3.29 15.53
CA GLN A 39 -0.62 -3.70 15.16
C GLN A 39 -0.73 -3.91 13.63
N LEU A 40 -1.20 -5.09 13.25
CA LEU A 40 -1.45 -5.45 11.86
C LEU A 40 -2.76 -4.80 11.40
N GLU A 41 -2.73 -4.26 10.19
CA GLU A 41 -3.87 -3.69 9.50
C GLU A 41 -4.84 -4.79 9.05
N ARG A 42 -6.11 -4.44 8.91
CA ARG A 42 -7.10 -5.37 8.40
C ARG A 42 -7.09 -5.39 6.87
N GLY A 43 -7.05 -6.59 6.30
CA GLY A 43 -6.97 -6.76 4.84
C GLY A 43 -8.17 -6.16 4.08
N ASP A 44 -9.37 -6.24 4.64
CA ASP A 44 -10.60 -5.68 4.07
C ASP A 44 -10.61 -4.14 4.09
N GLU A 45 -10.04 -3.53 5.13
CA GLU A 45 -9.85 -2.08 5.19
C GLU A 45 -8.85 -1.62 4.12
N LEU A 46 -7.77 -2.38 3.87
CA LEU A 46 -6.83 -2.08 2.79
C LEU A 46 -7.48 -2.19 1.42
N ASP A 47 -8.29 -3.22 1.19
CA ASP A 47 -9.02 -3.41 -0.08
C ASP A 47 -9.98 -2.22 -0.32
N ALA A 48 -10.75 -1.81 0.69
CA ALA A 48 -11.63 -0.65 0.60
C ALA A 48 -10.89 0.67 0.31
N ARG A 49 -9.69 0.86 0.89
CA ARG A 49 -8.85 2.04 0.66
C ARG A 49 -8.27 2.07 -0.76
N ILE A 50 -7.90 0.92 -1.32
CA ILE A 50 -7.46 0.80 -2.71
C ILE A 50 -8.63 1.17 -3.66
N ASP A 51 -9.83 0.67 -3.36
CA ASP A 51 -11.03 0.99 -4.15
C ASP A 51 -11.37 2.49 -4.07
N GLU A 52 -11.27 3.09 -2.89
CA GLU A 52 -11.43 4.53 -2.69
C GLU A 52 -10.44 5.34 -3.54
N ALA A 53 -9.14 5.00 -3.50
CA ALA A 53 -8.11 5.66 -4.30
C ALA A 53 -8.36 5.52 -5.80
N SER A 54 -8.90 4.38 -6.23
CA SER A 54 -9.20 4.12 -7.65
C SER A 54 -10.29 5.01 -8.24
N ARG A 55 -11.08 5.69 -7.38
CA ARG A 55 -12.05 6.73 -7.81
C ARG A 55 -11.36 8.01 -8.31
N PHE A 56 -10.10 8.21 -7.94
CA PHE A 56 -9.35 9.43 -8.24
C PHE A 56 -8.15 9.20 -9.17
N PHE A 57 -7.72 7.94 -9.37
CA PHE A 57 -6.58 7.58 -10.21
C PHE A 57 -6.75 6.18 -10.82
N PRO A 58 -6.25 5.89 -12.05
CA PRO A 58 -6.44 4.59 -12.69
C PRO A 58 -5.91 3.43 -11.83
N ARG A 59 -6.77 2.43 -11.57
CA ARG A 59 -6.46 1.29 -10.69
C ARG A 59 -5.24 0.50 -11.16
N GLU A 60 -5.04 0.42 -12.47
CA GLU A 60 -3.95 -0.32 -13.12
C GLU A 60 -2.59 0.36 -12.92
N ARG A 61 -2.61 1.62 -12.45
CA ARG A 61 -1.42 2.42 -12.11
C ARG A 61 -1.29 2.65 -10.60
N LEU A 62 -2.11 1.99 -9.80
CA LEU A 62 -1.97 1.93 -8.35
C LEU A 62 -1.16 0.69 -7.93
N ALA A 63 -0.44 0.83 -6.81
CA ALA A 63 0.23 -0.26 -6.12
C ALA A 63 0.14 -0.07 -4.60
N LEU A 64 0.48 -1.10 -3.83
CA LEU A 64 0.47 -1.08 -2.38
C LEU A 64 1.88 -1.22 -1.80
N SER A 65 2.19 -0.48 -0.74
CA SER A 65 3.40 -0.65 0.04
C SER A 65 3.14 -0.38 1.54
N PRO A 66 4.12 -0.64 2.41
CA PRO A 66 4.21 0.06 3.68
C PRO A 66 4.31 1.57 3.47
N GLN A 67 3.94 2.37 4.46
CA GLN A 67 4.08 3.83 4.42
C GLN A 67 5.53 4.26 4.13
N CYS A 68 6.50 3.55 4.70
CA CYS A 68 7.90 3.96 4.78
C CYS A 68 8.74 2.70 5.02
N GLY A 69 10.06 2.86 5.17
CA GLY A 69 10.92 1.79 5.69
C GLY A 69 10.57 1.39 7.12
N PHE A 70 11.11 0.25 7.57
CA PHE A 70 11.03 -0.17 8.97
C PHE A 70 12.11 0.46 9.86
N ALA A 71 13.20 0.97 9.27
CA ALA A 71 14.33 1.58 9.95
C ALA A 71 14.31 3.13 9.95
N SER A 72 13.14 3.75 9.74
CA SER A 72 13.02 5.17 9.38
C SER A 72 13.23 6.18 10.52
N THR A 73 13.53 5.74 11.75
CA THR A 73 13.72 6.64 12.90
C THR A 73 15.03 6.31 13.61
N MET A 74 15.72 7.35 14.10
CA MET A 74 16.96 7.18 14.88
C MET A 74 16.77 6.35 16.15
N ALA A 75 15.57 6.37 16.74
CA ALA A 75 15.21 5.55 17.90
C ALA A 75 14.73 4.14 17.53
N GLY A 76 14.61 3.83 16.23
CA GLY A 76 13.92 2.64 15.73
C GLY A 76 12.40 2.73 15.88
N ASN A 77 11.67 2.06 14.99
CA ASN A 77 10.26 1.79 15.24
C ASN A 77 10.18 0.65 16.27
N ARG A 78 9.23 0.73 17.23
CA ARG A 78 8.96 -0.38 18.17
C ARG A 78 8.18 -1.49 17.45
N ILE A 79 8.85 -2.15 16.51
CA ILE A 79 8.30 -3.19 15.66
C ILE A 79 9.28 -4.36 15.59
N SER A 80 8.83 -5.56 15.94
CA SER A 80 9.67 -6.76 15.90
C SER A 80 9.93 -7.22 14.46
N GLU A 81 10.91 -8.10 14.24
CA GLU A 81 11.11 -8.71 12.92
C GLU A 81 9.89 -9.53 12.46
N ASP A 82 9.20 -10.17 13.40
CA ASP A 82 7.97 -10.92 13.12
C ASP A 82 6.83 -9.97 12.67
N ASP A 83 6.67 -8.83 13.33
CA ASP A 83 5.70 -7.81 12.90
C ASP A 83 6.04 -7.27 11.50
N GLN A 84 7.32 -7.05 11.21
CA GLN A 84 7.77 -6.61 9.87
C GLN A 84 7.43 -7.65 8.81
N ARG A 85 7.70 -8.94 9.10
CA ARG A 85 7.34 -10.06 8.23
C ARG A 85 5.85 -10.12 7.99
N SER A 86 5.03 -10.11 9.03
CA SER A 86 3.57 -10.15 8.91
C SER A 86 3.02 -8.97 8.11
N LYS A 87 3.59 -7.78 8.25
CA LYS A 87 3.21 -6.62 7.43
C LYS A 87 3.57 -6.78 5.96
N LEU A 88 4.74 -7.33 5.65
CA LEU A 88 5.13 -7.62 4.25
C LEU A 88 4.25 -8.72 3.64
N GLU A 89 3.92 -9.75 4.42
CA GLU A 89 2.99 -10.80 4.01
C GLU A 89 1.59 -10.23 3.74
N LEU A 90 1.10 -9.34 4.60
CA LEU A 90 -0.17 -8.64 4.40
C LEU A 90 -0.16 -7.82 3.11
N VAL A 91 0.90 -7.02 2.86
CA VAL A 91 1.04 -6.25 1.62
C VAL A 91 0.99 -7.19 0.41
N ALA A 92 1.74 -8.28 0.42
CA ALA A 92 1.76 -9.24 -0.69
C ALA A 92 0.40 -9.93 -0.89
N ALA A 93 -0.26 -10.36 0.19
CA ALA A 93 -1.57 -11.00 0.14
C ALA A 93 -2.64 -10.04 -0.40
N THR A 94 -2.68 -8.81 0.10
CA THR A 94 -3.61 -7.77 -0.36
C THR A 94 -3.35 -7.40 -1.82
N ALA A 95 -2.09 -7.23 -2.24
CA ALA A 95 -1.78 -6.97 -3.63
C ALA A 95 -2.22 -8.11 -4.57
N ARG A 96 -2.06 -9.37 -4.16
CA ARG A 96 -2.57 -10.52 -4.92
C ARG A 96 -4.09 -10.53 -5.01
N ARG A 97 -4.82 -10.16 -3.95
CA ARG A 97 -6.29 -10.04 -4.02
C ARG A 97 -6.73 -8.90 -4.93
N ALA A 98 -6.06 -7.75 -4.84
CA ALA A 98 -6.47 -6.54 -5.53
C ALA A 98 -6.12 -6.51 -7.03
N TRP A 99 -5.05 -7.20 -7.45
CA TRP A 99 -4.54 -7.20 -8.83
C TRP A 99 -4.18 -8.58 -9.40
N GLY A 100 -4.31 -9.67 -8.64
CA GLY A 100 -4.05 -11.02 -9.15
C GLY A 100 -5.18 -11.51 -10.07
N SER A 101 -4.84 -12.05 -11.23
CA SER A 101 -5.78 -12.76 -12.11
C SER A 101 -6.14 -14.16 -11.55
N PRO A 102 -7.33 -14.71 -11.82
CA PRO A 102 -7.68 -16.11 -11.51
C PRO A 102 -6.92 -17.19 -12.30
N ALA A 103 -5.86 -16.87 -13.04
CA ALA A 103 -5.19 -17.83 -13.92
C ALA A 103 -3.68 -17.61 -14.00
N ALA A 104 -2.97 -18.26 -13.08
CA ALA A 104 -1.62 -18.78 -13.33
C ALA A 104 -1.53 -20.28 -12.94
N ALA A 105 -2.66 -20.99 -13.09
CA ALA A 105 -2.67 -22.43 -13.24
C ALA A 105 -3.26 -22.72 -14.62
N THR A 106 -2.47 -23.38 -15.47
CA THR A 106 -2.76 -23.77 -16.87
C THR A 106 -2.40 -22.72 -17.92
N THR A 107 -1.19 -22.84 -18.49
CA THR A 107 -0.99 -23.28 -19.88
C THR A 107 0.50 -23.58 -20.12
N ARG A 108 0.77 -24.88 -20.32
CA ARG A 108 1.96 -25.60 -20.83
C ARG A 108 3.33 -25.33 -20.20
#